data_AF-A0A3B0MM38-F1
#
_entry.id   AF-A0A3B0MM38-F1
#
_cell.length_a   1.000
_cell.length_b   1.000
_cell.length_c   1.000
_cell.angle_alpha   90.00
_cell.angle_beta   90.00
_cell.angle_gamma   90.00
#
_symmetry.space_group_name_H-M   'P 1'
#
loop_
_entity.id
_entity.type
_entity.pdbx_description
1 polymer ?
#
loop_
_entity_poly.entity_id
_entity_poly.type
_entity_poly.pdbx_seq_one_letter_code
_entity_poly.pdbx_strand_id
1 'polypeptide(L)' 'MALDEIYLLLLDMREQGVGYFVKMGSEQGQLAQYQLPDVLPALTVAHRLYQDARRSDELVMEVSPHHSAFMPLRFKALAK' A
#
# COMPACT_ATOMS: atom_id res chain seq x y z
N MET A 1 -32.68 21.88 -20.61
CA MET A 1 -31.45 22.67 -20.46
C MET A 1 -30.84 22.48 -19.06
N ALA A 2 -31.49 22.86 -17.95
CA ALA A 2 -30.90 22.67 -16.61
C ALA A 2 -30.66 21.19 -16.18
N LEU A 3 -31.48 20.24 -16.67
CA LEU A 3 -31.32 18.82 -16.33
C LEU A 3 -30.07 18.20 -16.97
N ASP A 4 -29.73 18.62 -18.19
CA ASP A 4 -28.54 18.15 -18.91
C ASP A 4 -27.27 18.67 -18.23
N GLU A 5 -27.28 19.92 -17.76
CA GLU A 5 -26.16 20.50 -17.00
C GLU A 5 -25.92 19.77 -15.68
N ILE A 6 -26.99 19.45 -14.93
CA ILE A 6 -26.87 18.69 -13.68
C ILE A 6 -26.35 17.28 -13.96
N TYR A 7 -26.84 16.63 -15.03
CA TYR A 7 -26.36 15.31 -15.43
C TYR A 7 -24.86 15.33 -15.78
N LEU A 8 -24.42 16.32 -16.55
CA LEU A 8 -23.00 16.48 -16.91
C LEU A 8 -22.12 16.77 -15.69
N LEU A 9 -22.60 17.60 -14.75
CA LEU A 9 -21.88 17.89 -13.50
C LEU A 9 -21.68 16.63 -12.65
N LEU A 10 -22.72 15.80 -12.50
CA LEU A 10 -22.62 14.55 -11.76
C LEU A 10 -21.69 13.54 -12.44
N LEU A 11 -21.71 13.50 -13.77
CA LEU A 11 -20.81 12.64 -14.54
C LEU A 11 -19.34 13.06 -14.36
N ASP A 12 -19.06 14.36 -14.44
CA ASP A 12 -17.72 14.92 -14.22
C ASP A 12 -17.22 14.65 -12.79
N MET A 13 -18.05 14.87 -11.77
CA MET A 13 -17.69 14.55 -10.38
C MET A 13 -17.38 13.06 -10.18
N ARG A 14 -18.13 12.18 -10.87
CA ARG A 14 -17.85 10.74 -10.86
C ARG A 14 -16.51 10.43 -11.51
N GLU A 15 -16.23 11.01 -12.68
CA GLU A 15 -14.95 10.79 -13.37
C GLU A 15 -13.76 11.28 -12.54
N GLN A 16 -13.88 12.45 -11.91
CA GLN A 16 -12.86 12.96 -10.98
C GLN A 16 -12.68 12.05 -9.78
N GLY A 17 -13.77 11.56 -9.18
CA GLY A 17 -13.71 10.62 -8.06
C GLY A 17 -13.02 9.31 -8.44
N VAL A 18 -13.42 8.70 -9.56
CA VAL A 18 -12.78 7.47 -10.06
C VAL A 18 -11.31 7.72 -10.39
N GLY A 19 -10.99 8.82 -11.07
CA GLY A 19 -9.63 9.20 -11.41
C GLY A 19 -8.75 9.39 -10.18
N TYR A 20 -9.29 9.98 -9.11
CA TYR A 20 -8.60 10.12 -7.83
C TYR A 20 -8.29 8.76 -7.20
N PHE A 21 -9.25 7.85 -7.10
CA PHE A 21 -9.02 6.52 -6.53
C PHE A 21 -8.07 5.66 -7.38
N VAL A 22 -8.17 5.75 -8.71
CA VAL A 22 -7.25 5.05 -9.61
C VAL A 22 -5.83 5.58 -9.46
N LYS A 23 -5.66 6.90 -9.39
CA LYS A 23 -4.35 7.53 -9.19
C LYS A 23 -3.75 7.13 -7.85
N MET A 24 -4.51 7.29 -6.75
CA MET A 24 -4.08 6.89 -5.41
C MET A 24 -3.75 5.39 -5.36
N GLY A 25 -4.59 4.52 -5.92
CA GLY A 25 -4.32 3.08 -5.98
C GLY A 25 -3.09 2.72 -6.84
N SER A 26 -2.81 3.48 -7.90
CA SER A 26 -1.65 3.27 -8.77
C SER A 26 -0.34 3.78 -8.16
N GLU A 27 -0.39 4.87 -7.40
CA GLU A 27 0.77 5.48 -6.74
C GLU A 27 1.12 4.74 -5.44
N GLN A 28 0.15 4.09 -4.80
CA GLN A 28 0.28 3.62 -3.42
C GLN A 28 0.52 2.11 -3.27
N GLY A 29 0.80 1.36 -4.35
CA GLY A 29 0.98 -0.09 -4.18
C GLY A 29 1.56 -0.86 -5.34
N GLN A 30 2.82 -0.62 -5.66
CA GLN A 30 3.60 -1.66 -6.34
C GLN A 30 4.14 -2.62 -5.28
N LEU A 31 3.77 -3.90 -5.37
CA LEU A 31 4.36 -4.93 -4.53
C LEU A 31 5.76 -5.25 -5.06
N ALA A 32 6.79 -4.95 -4.27
CA ALA A 32 8.17 -5.35 -4.56
C ALA A 32 8.50 -6.65 -3.82
N GLN A 33 9.35 -7.47 -4.45
CA GLN A 33 9.88 -8.67 -3.81
C GLN A 33 11.18 -8.32 -3.09
N TYR A 34 11.21 -8.60 -1.79
CA TYR A 34 12.35 -8.34 -0.92
C TYR A 34 13.04 -9.64 -0.51
N GLN A 35 14.37 -9.58 -0.39
CA GLN A 35 15.21 -10.65 0.13
C GLN A 35 16.00 -10.10 1.33
N LEU A 36 15.79 -10.68 2.51
CA LEU A 36 16.57 -10.35 3.70
C LEU A 36 17.83 -11.21 3.77
N PRO A 37 18.93 -10.67 4.34
CA PRO A 37 20.17 -11.41 4.56
C PRO A 37 20.08 -12.39 5.74
N ASP A 38 19.18 -12.13 6.69
CA ASP A 38 18.97 -12.94 7.89
C ASP A 38 17.52 -12.78 8.39
N VAL A 39 17.10 -13.65 9.33
CA VAL A 39 15.79 -13.58 9.99
C VAL A 39 15.78 -12.39 10.94
N LEU A 40 14.90 -11.44 10.66
CA LEU A 40 14.84 -10.16 11.38
C LEU A 40 13.43 -9.92 11.94
N PRO A 41 13.29 -9.14 13.02
CA PRO A 41 12.00 -8.71 13.51
C PRO A 41 11.29 -7.77 12.53
N ALA A 42 9.97 -7.86 12.43
CA ALA A 42 9.14 -7.00 11.60
C ALA A 42 9.38 -5.50 11.87
N LEU A 43 9.61 -5.12 13.12
CA LEU A 43 9.96 -3.75 13.50
C LEU A 43 11.24 -3.26 12.82
N THR A 44 12.28 -4.08 12.84
CA THR A 44 13.57 -3.77 12.19
C THR A 44 13.44 -3.73 10.68
N VAL A 45 12.64 -4.63 10.11
CA VAL A 45 12.38 -4.69 8.68
C VAL A 45 11.59 -3.45 8.22
N ALA A 46 10.52 -3.06 8.93
CA ALA A 46 9.73 -1.86 8.65
C ALA A 46 10.58 -0.58 8.73
N HIS A 47 11.44 -0.46 9.76
CA HIS A 47 12.38 0.65 9.85
C HIS A 47 13.36 0.70 8.67
N ARG A 48 13.78 -0.44 8.12
CA ARG A 48 14.70 -0.48 6.95
C ARG A 48 13.99 -0.18 5.63
N LEU A 49 12.80 -0.73 5.40
CA LEU A 49 12.06 -0.52 4.15
C LEU A 49 11.38 0.84 4.09
N TYR A 50 10.73 1.24 5.18
CA TYR A 50 9.85 2.41 5.20
C TYR A 50 10.44 3.61 5.93
N GLN A 51 11.57 3.44 6.61
CA GLN A 51 12.11 4.45 7.54
C GLN A 51 11.13 4.82 8.65
N ASP A 52 10.15 3.95 8.91
CA ASP A 52 9.12 4.12 9.92
C ASP A 52 8.82 2.78 10.60
N ALA A 53 9.08 2.73 11.90
CA ALA A 53 8.85 1.55 12.72
C ALA A 53 7.35 1.31 13.01
N ARG A 54 6.50 2.36 12.92
CA ARG A 54 5.05 2.24 13.18
C ARG A 54 4.33 1.40 12.13
N ARG A 55 4.93 1.25 10.94
CA ARG A 55 4.41 0.43 9.85
C ARG A 55 4.73 -1.07 10.00
N SER A 56 5.25 -1.50 11.16
CA SER A 56 5.52 -2.91 11.42
C SER A 56 4.26 -3.76 11.37
N ASP A 57 3.14 -3.23 11.86
CA ASP A 57 1.89 -3.99 11.96
C ASP A 57 1.26 -4.17 10.57
N GLU A 58 1.31 -3.12 9.74
CA GLU A 58 0.93 -3.19 8.32
C GLU A 58 1.75 -4.25 7.58
N LEU A 59 3.08 -4.26 7.79
CA LEU A 59 3.98 -5.22 7.17
C LEU A 59 3.70 -6.66 7.62
N VAL A 60 3.39 -6.87 8.91
CA VAL A 60 3.00 -8.19 9.45
C VAL A 60 1.68 -8.63 8.84
N MET A 61 0.70 -7.74 8.68
CA MET A 61 -0.57 -8.07 8.03
C MET A 61 -0.37 -8.47 6.56
N GLU A 62 0.49 -7.75 5.84
CA GLU A 62 0.76 -8.00 4.43
C GLU A 62 1.50 -9.33 4.20
N VAL A 63 2.53 -9.61 5.01
CA VAL A 63 3.39 -10.78 4.86
C VAL A 63 2.86 -12.02 5.59
N SER A 64 2.03 -11.82 6.62
CA SER A 64 1.48 -12.88 7.48
C SER A 64 2.53 -13.89 7.98
N PRO A 65 3.64 -13.44 8.60
CA PRO A 65 4.63 -14.34 9.18
C PRO A 65 4.03 -15.12 10.36
N HIS A 66 4.51 -16.35 10.59
CA HIS A 66 4.11 -17.15 11.76
C HIS A 66 4.33 -16.42 13.09
N HIS A 67 5.38 -15.59 13.17
CA HIS A 67 5.68 -14.77 14.33
C HIS A 67 6.40 -13.48 13.92
N SER A 68 5.99 -12.34 14.47
CA SER A 68 6.49 -11.01 14.09
C SER A 68 7.98 -10.79 14.32
N ALA A 69 8.60 -11.51 15.26
CA ALA A 69 10.05 -11.48 15.47
C ALA A 69 10.85 -12.26 14.41
N PHE A 70 10.20 -13.08 13.58
CA PHE A 70 10.83 -13.99 12.62
C PHE A 70 10.27 -13.78 11.21
N MET A 71 10.57 -12.62 10.61
CA MET A 71 10.16 -12.36 9.22
C MET A 71 10.79 -13.37 8.26
N PRO A 72 10.05 -13.83 7.24
CA PRO A 72 10.60 -14.72 6.22
C PRO A 72 11.71 -14.02 5.42
N LEU A 73 12.68 -14.79 4.96
CA LEU A 73 13.80 -14.28 4.17
C LEU A 73 13.37 -13.73 2.81
N ARG A 74 12.22 -14.19 2.29
CA ARG A 74 11.62 -13.75 1.02
C ARG A 74 10.17 -13.39 1.27
N PHE A 75 9.78 -12.17 0.91
CA PHE A 75 8.39 -11.75 0.95
C PHE A 75 8.12 -10.66 -0.08
N LYS A 76 6.83 -10.41 -0.32
CA LYS A 76 6.38 -9.25 -1.07
C LYS A 76 5.86 -8.23 -0.08
N ALA A 77 6.23 -6.98 -0.26
CA ALA A 77 5.71 -5.87 0.51
C ALA A 77 5.53 -4.65 -0.38
N LEU A 78 4.75 -3.68 0.09
CA LEU A 78 4.61 -2.40 -0.58
C LEU A 78 5.98 -1.78 -0.83
N ALA A 79 6.26 -1.45 -2.09
CA ALA A 79 7.41 -0.67 -2.49
C ALA A 79 7.20 0.79 -2.09
N LYS A 80 8.27 1.45 -1.62
CA LYS A 80 8.30 2.89 -1.39
C LYS A 80 8.36 3.66 -2.70
#